data_AF-A0A2J7QQG7-F1
#
_entry.id   AF-A0A2J7QQG7-F1
#
_cell.length_a   1.000
_cell.length_b   1.000
_cell.length_c   1.000
_cell.angle_alpha   90.00
_cell.angle_beta   90.00
_cell.angle_gamma   90.00
#
_symmetry.space_group_name_H-M   'P 1'
#
loop_
_entity.id
_entity.type
_entity.pdbx_description
1 polymer ?
#
loop_
_entity_poly.entity_id
_entity_poly.type
_entity_poly.pdbx_seq_one_letter_code
_entity_poly.pdbx_strand_id
1 'polypeptide(L)'
;MSNCIWHNCGSIMQQGSDIAPQAVSTRMVAGMWWFFTLIMCASYTANLAAFLTLNRLEGSISSAEDLAKQHKVKYGTMAGGSTASFFKNSNDSTYKRMYTTMSQSRPSVFVNSNEEGVERVQKGKGLYAFFMESTSIEYQVERKCDLQQVGGLLDSKGYGIGMPVNSPYRTMVSGAVLKLQEKGVLQELKSRWWKVQQGGVSCSEEDAKAPTEDSNKLGLANVGGVFVVLIAGTCAAFLMAVLELLWNCRKIAVQEKISPCEALLSELKFAMNCSNANKPVRRKLEQEDDDDDENAMPVGVSAGSFVRLGFGKLTQAE
;
A
#
# COMPACT_ATOMS: atom_id res chain seq x y z
N MET A 1 33.03 -18.19 8.52
CA MET A 1 32.29 -17.28 7.61
C MET A 1 30.79 -17.28 7.89
N SER A 2 30.12 -18.43 8.01
CA SER A 2 28.67 -18.50 8.27
C SER A 2 28.20 -17.63 9.44
N ASN A 3 28.91 -17.68 10.57
CA ASN A 3 28.57 -16.90 11.77
C ASN A 3 28.64 -15.38 11.56
N CYS A 4 29.57 -14.90 10.73
CA CYS A 4 29.69 -13.47 10.43
C CYS A 4 28.54 -12.99 9.52
N ILE A 5 28.12 -13.82 8.56
CA ILE A 5 26.99 -13.51 7.68
C ILE A 5 25.70 -13.43 8.50
N TRP A 6 25.51 -14.36 9.44
CA TRP A 6 24.38 -14.35 10.37
C TRP A 6 24.35 -13.09 11.24
N HIS A 7 25.51 -12.70 11.81
CA HIS A 7 25.64 -11.46 12.58
C HIS A 7 25.27 -10.21 11.75
N ASN A 8 25.75 -10.12 10.51
CA ASN A 8 25.42 -8.99 9.63
C ASN A 8 23.93 -8.96 9.25
N CYS A 9 23.31 -10.11 8.96
CA CYS A 9 21.87 -10.19 8.69
C CYS A 9 21.03 -9.76 9.90
N GLY A 10 21.39 -10.23 11.11
CA GLY A 10 20.71 -9.85 12.35
C GLY A 10 20.82 -8.35 12.69
N SER A 11 21.96 -7.72 12.33
CA SER A 11 22.13 -6.26 12.44
C SER A 11 21.18 -5.49 11.52
N ILE A 12 21.01 -5.93 10.26
CA ILE A 12 20.10 -5.31 9.28
C ILE A 12 18.65 -5.45 9.72
N MET A 13 18.27 -6.61 10.27
CA MET A 13 16.91 -6.86 10.75
C MET A 13 16.60 -6.25 12.11
N GLN A 14 17.54 -5.51 12.72
CA GLN A 14 17.41 -4.89 14.05
C GLN A 14 17.15 -5.91 15.19
N GLN A 15 17.36 -7.21 14.98
CA GLN A 15 17.09 -8.27 15.97
C GLN A 15 18.31 -8.62 16.83
N GLY A 16 19.51 -8.18 16.43
CA GLY A 16 20.75 -8.52 17.12
C GLY A 16 21.21 -9.96 16.86
N SER A 17 22.32 -10.38 17.46
CA SER A 17 22.82 -11.76 17.37
C SER A 17 23.41 -12.20 18.70
N ASP A 18 23.27 -13.48 19.04
CA ASP A 18 23.82 -14.06 20.28
C ASP A 18 25.36 -14.05 20.36
N ILE A 19 26.03 -13.91 19.22
CA ILE A 19 27.50 -13.95 19.15
C ILE A 19 28.04 -12.52 19.13
N ALA A 20 28.53 -12.06 20.28
CA ALA A 20 29.16 -10.75 20.42
C ALA A 20 30.66 -10.79 20.09
N PRO A 21 31.19 -9.82 19.32
CA PRO A 21 32.63 -9.73 19.07
C PRO A 21 33.41 -9.44 20.36
N GLN A 22 34.43 -10.26 20.63
CA GLN A 22 35.24 -10.17 21.85
C GLN A 22 36.36 -9.12 21.77
N ALA A 23 36.93 -8.84 20.58
CA ALA A 23 38.04 -7.92 20.42
C ALA A 23 37.58 -6.44 20.31
N VAL A 24 38.34 -5.51 20.88
CA VAL A 24 38.02 -4.07 20.89
C VAL A 24 37.94 -3.48 19.49
N SER A 25 38.85 -3.87 18.58
CA SER A 25 38.84 -3.45 17.18
C SER A 25 37.57 -3.90 16.45
N THR A 26 37.11 -5.14 16.69
CA THR A 26 35.87 -5.67 16.09
C THR A 26 34.60 -5.02 16.64
N ARG A 27 34.62 -4.54 17.89
CA ARG A 27 33.50 -3.76 18.47
C ARG A 27 33.36 -2.39 17.84
N MET A 28 34.47 -1.70 17.55
CA MET A 28 34.44 -0.41 16.86
C MET A 28 33.86 -0.53 15.45
N VAL A 29 34.27 -1.57 14.70
CA VAL A 29 33.72 -1.86 13.36
C VAL A 29 32.23 -2.21 13.44
N ALA A 30 31.82 -3.06 14.39
CA ALA A 30 30.41 -3.40 14.58
C ALA A 30 29.56 -2.19 14.97
N GLY A 31 30.09 -1.28 15.81
CA GLY A 31 29.42 -0.03 16.17
C GLY A 31 29.22 0.91 14.97
N MET A 32 30.25 1.06 14.13
CA MET A 32 30.15 1.87 12.91
C MET A 32 29.17 1.26 11.91
N TRP A 33 29.17 -0.07 11.77
CA TRP A 33 28.20 -0.81 10.95
C TRP A 33 26.76 -0.65 11.46
N TRP A 34 26.56 -0.73 12.78
CA TRP A 34 25.25 -0.57 13.39
C TRP A 34 24.70 0.83 13.19
N PHE A 35 25.53 1.86 13.33
CA PHE A 35 25.17 3.25 13.04
C PHE A 35 24.78 3.45 11.57
N PHE A 36 25.56 2.90 10.64
CA PHE A 36 25.24 2.93 9.21
C PHE A 36 23.89 2.26 8.91
N THR A 37 23.67 1.07 9.48
CA THR A 37 22.44 0.30 9.30
C THR A 37 21.22 1.07 9.83
N LEU A 38 21.35 1.70 11.01
CA LEU A 38 20.29 2.52 11.60
C LEU A 38 19.89 3.67 10.67
N ILE A 39 20.87 4.41 10.13
CA ILE A 39 20.60 5.52 9.19
C ILE A 39 19.90 5.01 7.93
N MET A 40 20.35 3.87 7.39
CA MET A 40 19.77 3.29 6.18
C MET A 40 18.32 2.85 6.41
N CYS A 41 18.04 2.15 7.51
CA CYS A 41 16.68 1.75 7.89
C CYS A 41 15.77 2.98 8.10
N ALA A 42 16.26 4.02 8.80
CA ALA A 42 15.49 5.24 9.03
C ALA A 42 15.18 6.00 7.73
N SER A 43 16.14 6.07 6.80
CA SER A 43 15.91 6.68 5.48
C SER A 43 14.91 5.88 4.64
N TYR A 44 15.00 4.54 4.68
CA TYR A 44 14.04 3.68 3.99
C TYR A 44 12.64 3.83 4.57
N THR A 45 12.48 3.82 5.91
CA THR A 45 11.17 4.00 6.55
C THR A 45 10.60 5.39 6.30
N ALA A 46 11.43 6.44 6.28
CA ALA A 46 11.01 7.81 5.94
C ALA A 46 10.55 7.93 4.49
N ASN A 47 11.32 7.38 3.53
CA ASN A 47 10.95 7.39 2.11
C ASN A 47 9.70 6.56 1.84
N LEU A 48 9.57 5.40 2.50
CA LEU A 48 8.37 4.59 2.44
C LEU A 48 7.15 5.36 2.98
N ALA A 49 7.27 6.00 4.15
CA ALA A 49 6.20 6.81 4.73
C ALA A 49 5.79 7.97 3.81
N ALA A 50 6.76 8.67 3.22
CA ALA A 50 6.51 9.72 2.24
C ALA A 50 5.81 9.18 0.97
N PHE A 51 6.20 8.01 0.49
CA PHE A 51 5.53 7.38 -0.65
C PHE A 51 4.09 6.98 -0.34
N LEU A 52 3.82 6.47 0.86
CA LEU A 52 2.46 6.13 1.30
C LEU A 52 1.55 7.33 1.42
N THR A 53 2.09 8.50 1.79
CA THR A 53 1.31 9.75 1.83
C THR A 53 1.15 10.36 0.43
N LEU A 54 2.15 10.24 -0.45
CA LEU A 54 2.11 10.80 -1.82
C LEU A 54 1.23 9.99 -2.79
N ASN A 55 1.16 8.67 -2.67
CA ASN A 55 0.26 7.87 -3.52
C ASN A 55 -1.23 8.07 -3.21
N ARG A 56 -1.57 8.74 -2.10
CA ARG A 56 -2.93 9.23 -1.89
C ARG A 56 -3.25 10.49 -2.70
N LEU A 57 -2.23 11.16 -3.25
CA LEU A 57 -2.36 12.34 -4.10
C LEU A 57 -2.22 12.03 -5.60
N GLU A 58 -1.62 10.89 -5.99
CA GLU A 58 -1.52 10.49 -7.40
C GLU A 58 -2.86 9.97 -7.95
N GLY A 59 -3.66 10.94 -8.39
CA GLY A 59 -4.92 10.71 -9.08
C GLY A 59 -5.79 11.96 -9.21
N SER A 60 -5.45 13.07 -8.53
CA SER A 60 -6.25 14.29 -8.66
C SER A 60 -5.90 14.98 -9.97
N ILE A 61 -6.78 14.84 -10.96
CA ILE A 61 -6.92 15.87 -12.00
C ILE A 61 -7.06 17.19 -11.24
N SER A 62 -6.12 18.12 -11.41
CA SER A 62 -6.15 19.40 -10.69
C SER A 62 -6.75 20.51 -11.54
N SER A 63 -6.56 20.39 -12.87
CA SER A 63 -7.03 21.36 -13.84
C SER A 63 -7.63 20.71 -15.09
N ALA A 64 -8.38 21.51 -15.86
CA ALA A 64 -8.95 21.09 -17.14
C ALA A 64 -7.87 20.72 -18.16
N GLU A 65 -6.68 21.34 -18.10
CA GLU A 65 -5.55 21.03 -18.99
C GLU A 65 -4.98 19.64 -18.70
N ASP A 66 -4.94 19.20 -17.44
CA ASP A 66 -4.50 17.86 -17.07
C ASP A 66 -5.48 16.81 -17.61
N LEU A 67 -6.78 17.10 -17.51
CA LEU A 67 -7.85 16.29 -18.10
C LEU A 67 -7.75 16.22 -19.63
N ALA A 68 -7.29 17.29 -20.28
CA ALA A 68 -7.11 17.35 -21.72
C ALA A 68 -5.86 16.61 -22.23
N LYS A 69 -4.90 16.29 -21.36
CA LYS A 69 -3.67 15.53 -21.71
C LYS A 69 -3.85 14.02 -21.57
N GLN A 70 -4.76 13.59 -20.71
CA GLN A 70 -4.99 12.18 -20.42
C GLN A 70 -6.23 11.62 -21.15
N HIS A 71 -6.26 10.30 -21.30
CA HIS A 71 -7.35 9.58 -21.98
C HIS A 71 -8.11 8.60 -21.07
N LYS A 72 -7.71 8.45 -19.80
CA LYS A 72 -8.28 7.47 -18.86
C LYS A 72 -9.66 7.91 -18.37
N VAL A 73 -9.82 9.19 -18.04
CA VAL A 73 -11.10 9.77 -17.59
C VAL A 73 -11.77 10.44 -18.78
N LYS A 74 -12.96 9.95 -19.12
CA LYS A 74 -13.80 10.56 -20.16
C LYS A 74 -14.43 11.82 -19.61
N TYR A 75 -14.68 12.80 -20.46
CA TYR A 75 -15.36 14.03 -20.05
C TYR A 75 -16.42 14.43 -21.05
N GLY A 76 -17.48 15.08 -20.56
CA GLY A 76 -18.63 15.45 -21.37
C GLY A 76 -19.37 16.67 -20.82
N THR A 77 -20.32 17.15 -21.62
CA THR A 77 -21.16 18.32 -21.33
C THR A 77 -22.60 18.01 -21.73
N MET A 78 -23.56 18.86 -21.34
CA MET A 78 -24.93 18.77 -21.83
C MET A 78 -24.98 19.04 -23.35
N ALA A 79 -25.65 18.16 -24.10
CA ALA A 79 -25.85 18.27 -25.53
C ALA A 79 -26.62 19.57 -25.86
N GLY A 80 -26.10 20.39 -26.77
CA GLY A 80 -26.72 21.67 -27.14
C GLY A 80 -26.66 22.76 -26.05
N GLY A 81 -25.95 22.53 -24.94
CA GLY A 81 -25.80 23.51 -23.87
C GLY A 81 -24.86 24.67 -24.21
N SER A 82 -24.92 25.72 -23.38
CA SER A 82 -24.01 26.87 -23.41
C SER A 82 -22.54 26.44 -23.23
N THR A 83 -22.30 25.45 -22.36
CA THR A 83 -20.98 24.87 -22.10
C THR A 83 -20.43 24.09 -23.29
N ALA A 84 -21.26 23.31 -23.99
CA ALA A 84 -20.84 22.61 -25.21
C ALA A 84 -20.45 23.61 -26.32
N SER A 85 -21.25 24.68 -26.47
CA SER A 85 -20.98 25.76 -27.42
C SER A 85 -19.72 26.55 -27.07
N PHE A 86 -19.41 26.72 -25.78
CA PHE A 86 -18.15 27.31 -25.32
C PHE A 86 -16.95 26.51 -25.80
N PHE A 87 -16.93 25.19 -25.57
CA PHE A 87 -15.82 24.33 -26.03
C PHE A 87 -15.70 24.30 -27.56
N LYS A 88 -16.82 24.40 -28.29
CA LYS A 88 -16.84 24.46 -29.75
C LYS A 88 -16.25 25.76 -30.33
N ASN A 89 -16.60 26.90 -29.71
CA ASN A 89 -16.27 28.23 -30.21
C ASN A 89 -15.06 28.86 -29.48
N SER A 90 -14.42 28.14 -28.56
CA SER A 90 -13.27 28.65 -27.81
C SER A 90 -12.07 28.94 -28.72
N ASN A 91 -11.34 30.01 -28.40
CA ASN A 91 -10.10 30.37 -29.08
C ASN A 91 -8.89 29.58 -28.55
N ASP A 92 -9.02 28.93 -27.38
CA ASP A 92 -7.95 28.13 -26.81
C ASP A 92 -7.83 26.78 -27.53
N SER A 93 -6.61 26.46 -27.98
CA SER A 93 -6.28 25.19 -28.63
C SER A 93 -6.61 23.96 -27.77
N THR A 94 -6.48 24.08 -26.44
CA THR A 94 -6.75 23.00 -25.48
C THR A 94 -8.24 22.69 -25.44
N TYR A 95 -9.09 23.71 -25.27
CA TYR A 95 -10.55 23.54 -25.20
C TYR A 95 -11.15 23.09 -26.54
N LYS A 96 -10.60 23.56 -27.66
CA LYS A 96 -10.99 23.07 -28.99
C LYS A 96 -10.62 21.60 -29.20
N ARG A 97 -9.45 21.17 -28.72
CA ARG A 97 -9.05 19.76 -28.72
C ARG A 97 -9.98 18.93 -27.83
N MET A 98 -10.31 19.41 -26.64
CA MET A 98 -11.28 18.75 -25.76
C MET A 98 -12.64 18.56 -26.45
N TYR A 99 -13.17 19.58 -27.13
CA TYR A 99 -14.41 19.45 -27.91
C TYR A 99 -14.33 18.38 -29.00
N THR A 100 -13.19 18.34 -29.69
CA THR A 100 -12.94 17.35 -30.75
C THR A 100 -12.92 15.94 -30.17
N THR A 101 -12.23 15.73 -29.03
CA THR A 101 -12.22 14.48 -28.29
C THR A 101 -13.62 14.09 -27.81
N MET A 102 -14.40 15.03 -27.28
CA MET A 102 -15.79 14.79 -26.86
C MET A 102 -16.66 14.34 -28.04
N SER A 103 -16.51 14.98 -29.21
CA SER A 103 -17.29 14.68 -30.41
C SER A 103 -16.92 13.34 -31.05
N GLN A 104 -15.65 12.93 -30.96
CA GLN A 104 -15.15 11.67 -31.52
C GLN A 104 -15.33 10.48 -30.57
N SER A 105 -15.58 10.74 -29.28
CA SER A 105 -15.71 9.68 -28.28
C SER A 105 -16.95 8.80 -28.53
N ARG A 106 -16.72 7.49 -28.59
CA ARG A 106 -17.76 6.45 -28.63
C ARG A 106 -17.62 5.56 -27.38
N PRO A 107 -18.67 5.31 -26.58
CA PRO A 107 -20.03 5.85 -26.67
C PRO A 107 -20.10 7.36 -26.39
N SER A 108 -21.22 8.01 -26.75
CA SER A 108 -21.41 9.45 -26.57
C SER A 108 -21.13 9.89 -25.13
N VAL A 109 -20.29 10.91 -24.98
CA VAL A 109 -20.02 11.56 -23.69
C VAL A 109 -21.00 12.67 -23.39
N PHE A 110 -21.75 13.15 -24.39
CA PHE A 110 -22.81 14.14 -24.15
C PHE A 110 -24.02 13.49 -23.49
N VAL A 111 -24.67 14.25 -22.61
CA VAL A 111 -25.90 13.90 -21.89
C VAL A 111 -27.01 14.88 -22.23
N ASN A 112 -28.27 14.51 -22.02
CA ASN A 112 -29.40 15.36 -22.40
C ASN A 112 -29.80 16.35 -21.30
N SER A 113 -29.53 16.02 -20.02
CA SER A 113 -29.79 16.92 -18.89
C SER A 113 -28.65 16.92 -17.87
N ASN A 114 -28.62 17.94 -17.02
CA ASN A 114 -27.62 18.07 -15.95
C ASN A 114 -27.76 16.97 -14.89
N GLU A 115 -28.98 16.56 -14.57
CA GLU A 115 -29.27 15.48 -13.64
C GLU A 115 -28.70 14.15 -14.13
N GLU A 116 -28.87 13.84 -15.41
CA GLU A 116 -28.28 12.67 -16.07
C GLU A 116 -26.74 12.74 -16.03
N GLY A 117 -26.17 13.91 -16.27
CA GLY A 117 -24.73 14.16 -16.17
C GLY A 117 -24.19 13.86 -14.78
N VAL A 118 -24.87 14.34 -13.74
CA VAL A 118 -24.49 14.09 -12.34
C VAL A 118 -24.59 12.61 -12.00
N GLU A 119 -25.69 11.95 -12.36
CA GLU A 119 -25.87 10.52 -12.10
C GLU A 119 -24.80 9.67 -12.81
N ARG A 120 -24.42 10.06 -14.03
CA ARG A 120 -23.36 9.40 -14.79
C ARG A 120 -21.99 9.53 -14.13
N VAL A 121 -21.67 10.69 -13.53
CA VAL A 121 -20.43 10.87 -12.75
C VAL A 121 -20.42 9.94 -11.54
N GLN A 122 -21.52 9.88 -10.79
CA GLN A 122 -21.65 9.00 -9.63
C GLN A 122 -21.47 7.52 -10.01
N LYS A 123 -22.11 7.08 -11.10
CA LYS A 123 -21.94 5.71 -11.63
C LYS A 123 -20.53 5.43 -12.15
N GLY A 124 -19.85 6.46 -12.67
CA GLY A 124 -18.53 6.37 -13.28
C GLY A 124 -17.37 6.20 -12.30
N LYS A 125 -17.58 6.35 -10.98
CA LYS A 125 -16.57 6.20 -9.91
C LYS A 125 -15.19 6.78 -10.27
N GLY A 126 -15.17 8.03 -10.76
CA GLY A 126 -13.94 8.76 -11.12
C GLY A 126 -13.40 8.52 -12.54
N LEU A 127 -14.07 7.71 -13.37
CA LEU A 127 -13.70 7.51 -14.79
C LEU A 127 -14.46 8.43 -15.77
N TYR A 128 -15.38 9.24 -15.26
CA TYR A 128 -16.13 10.22 -16.05
C TYR A 128 -16.24 11.56 -15.30
N ALA A 129 -15.91 12.65 -15.98
CA ALA A 129 -16.05 14.03 -15.51
C ALA A 129 -17.14 14.76 -16.32
N PHE A 130 -17.91 15.61 -15.65
CA PHE A 130 -19.00 16.35 -16.27
C PHE A 130 -18.80 17.85 -16.10
N PHE A 131 -18.78 18.59 -17.21
CA PHE A 131 -18.75 20.04 -17.18
C PHE A 131 -20.17 20.60 -17.10
N MET A 132 -20.37 21.47 -16.12
CA MET A 132 -21.61 22.17 -15.85
C MET A 132 -21.28 23.59 -15.36
N GLU A 133 -22.28 24.47 -15.29
CA GLU A 133 -22.11 25.83 -14.76
C GLU A 133 -21.75 25.80 -13.27
N SER A 134 -20.87 26.71 -12.84
CA SER A 134 -20.28 26.72 -11.49
C SER A 134 -21.32 26.77 -10.36
N THR A 135 -22.36 27.58 -10.53
CA THR A 135 -23.51 27.70 -9.61
C THR A 135 -24.26 26.39 -9.44
N SER A 136 -24.43 25.63 -10.52
CA SER A 136 -25.08 24.32 -10.50
C SER A 136 -24.18 23.27 -9.85
N ILE A 137 -22.86 23.35 -10.05
CA ILE A 137 -21.89 22.45 -9.40
C ILE A 137 -21.92 22.68 -7.89
N GLU A 138 -21.81 23.94 -7.45
CA GLU A 138 -21.88 24.35 -6.05
C GLU A 138 -23.16 23.82 -5.39
N TYR A 139 -24.30 23.92 -6.09
CA TYR A 139 -25.59 23.40 -5.60
C TYR A 139 -25.61 21.87 -5.42
N GLN A 140 -24.99 21.12 -6.33
CA GLN A 140 -24.98 19.65 -6.32
C GLN A 140 -23.97 19.09 -5.32
N VAL A 141 -22.78 19.69 -5.21
CA VAL A 141 -21.74 19.29 -4.25
C VAL A 141 -22.23 19.45 -2.81
N GLU A 142 -22.95 20.54 -2.52
CA GLU A 142 -23.52 20.77 -1.19
C GLU A 142 -24.56 19.70 -0.76
N ARG A 143 -25.19 19.02 -1.72
CA ARG A 143 -26.24 18.00 -1.48
C ARG A 143 -25.76 16.57 -1.62
N LYS A 144 -24.70 16.34 -2.39
CA LYS A 144 -24.19 15.02 -2.76
C LYS A 144 -22.70 14.99 -2.46
N CYS A 145 -22.34 14.40 -1.32
CA CYS A 145 -20.95 14.36 -0.85
C CYS A 145 -20.03 13.47 -1.69
N ASP A 146 -20.61 12.65 -2.58
CA ASP A 146 -19.85 11.85 -3.55
C ASP A 146 -19.25 12.69 -4.69
N LEU A 147 -19.66 13.96 -4.82
CA LEU A 147 -19.24 14.86 -5.88
C LEU A 147 -18.24 15.88 -5.33
N GLN A 148 -17.21 16.16 -6.13
CA GLN A 148 -16.22 17.16 -5.81
C GLN A 148 -16.01 18.09 -7.01
N GLN A 149 -15.95 19.39 -6.77
CA GLN A 149 -15.51 20.35 -7.78
C GLN A 149 -14.00 20.26 -7.93
N VAL A 150 -13.53 20.14 -9.17
CA VAL A 150 -12.13 20.08 -9.53
C VAL A 150 -11.78 21.29 -10.40
N GLY A 151 -10.70 21.98 -10.05
CA GLY A 151 -10.22 23.15 -10.77
C GLY A 151 -11.02 24.43 -10.50
N GLY A 152 -10.63 25.50 -11.19
CA GLY A 152 -11.27 26.82 -11.11
C GLY A 152 -12.38 27.04 -12.13
N LEU A 153 -12.85 28.28 -12.23
CA LEU A 153 -13.81 28.70 -13.27
C LEU A 153 -13.09 28.78 -14.63
N LEU A 154 -13.66 28.12 -15.64
CA LEU A 154 -13.13 28.14 -17.02
C LEU A 154 -13.54 29.40 -17.78
N ASP A 155 -14.65 30.02 -17.39
CA ASP A 155 -15.14 31.26 -17.92
C ASP A 155 -15.76 32.14 -16.82
N SER A 156 -15.94 33.42 -17.14
CA SER A 156 -16.65 34.37 -16.28
C SER A 156 -17.99 34.71 -16.93
N LYS A 157 -19.01 33.91 -16.61
CA LYS A 157 -20.39 34.12 -17.05
C LYS A 157 -21.28 34.44 -15.85
N GLY A 158 -22.34 35.21 -16.11
CA GLY A 158 -23.34 35.57 -15.12
C GLY A 158 -24.75 35.36 -15.65
N TYR A 159 -25.68 35.05 -14.75
CA TYR A 159 -27.10 35.00 -15.09
C TYR A 159 -27.68 36.42 -15.17
N GLY A 160 -28.54 36.63 -16.16
CA GLY A 160 -29.23 37.88 -16.38
C GLY A 160 -30.69 37.66 -16.73
N ILE A 161 -31.51 38.68 -16.50
CA ILE A 161 -32.93 38.66 -16.84
C ILE A 161 -33.06 39.08 -18.31
N GLY A 162 -33.43 38.13 -19.17
CA GLY A 162 -33.69 38.39 -20.58
C GLY A 162 -34.97 39.21 -20.78
N MET A 163 -34.91 40.23 -21.63
CA MET A 163 -36.07 41.06 -22.02
C MET A 163 -36.09 41.24 -23.53
N PRO A 164 -37.28 41.47 -24.13
CA PRO A 164 -37.38 41.85 -25.53
C PRO A 164 -36.51 43.08 -25.84
N VAL A 165 -35.97 43.11 -27.05
CA VAL A 165 -35.19 44.26 -27.54
C VAL A 165 -36.05 45.52 -27.44
N ASN A 166 -35.47 46.61 -26.92
CA ASN A 166 -36.15 47.89 -26.68
C ASN A 166 -37.30 47.87 -25.65
N SER A 167 -37.30 46.91 -24.71
CA SER A 167 -38.26 46.91 -23.60
C SER A 167 -38.11 48.17 -22.71
N PRO A 168 -39.20 48.90 -22.41
CA PRO A 168 -39.16 50.08 -21.53
C PRO A 168 -38.80 49.75 -20.08
N TYR A 169 -38.96 48.49 -19.67
CA TYR A 169 -38.72 48.04 -18.29
C TYR A 169 -37.25 47.74 -17.98
N ARG A 170 -36.39 47.66 -19.00
CA ARG A 170 -34.97 47.29 -18.84
C ARG A 170 -34.27 48.17 -17.80
N THR A 171 -34.43 49.49 -17.91
CA THR A 171 -33.78 50.45 -16.99
C THR A 171 -34.31 50.32 -15.57
N MET A 172 -35.63 50.17 -15.40
CA MET A 172 -36.24 50.03 -14.07
C MET A 172 -35.79 48.75 -13.36
N VAL A 173 -35.80 47.62 -14.08
CA VAL A 173 -35.39 46.33 -13.51
C VAL A 173 -33.90 46.28 -13.25
N SER A 174 -33.07 46.81 -14.15
CA SER A 174 -31.62 46.88 -13.92
C SER A 174 -31.30 47.72 -12.67
N GLY A 175 -31.99 48.85 -12.48
CA GLY A 175 -31.86 49.67 -11.27
C GLY A 175 -32.33 48.95 -10.00
N ALA A 176 -33.40 48.15 -10.09
CA ALA A 176 -33.87 47.35 -8.96
C ALA A 176 -32.87 46.24 -8.58
N VAL A 177 -32.28 45.55 -9.57
CA VAL A 177 -31.25 44.53 -9.35
C VAL A 177 -30.02 45.13 -8.67
N LEU A 178 -29.57 46.31 -9.12
CA LEU A 178 -28.45 47.02 -8.47
C LEU A 178 -28.76 47.35 -7.01
N LYS A 179 -29.97 47.86 -6.71
CA LYS A 179 -30.39 48.12 -5.32
C LYS A 179 -30.41 46.85 -4.46
N LEU A 180 -30.80 45.70 -5.02
CA LEU A 180 -30.76 44.41 -4.30
C LEU A 180 -29.33 43.92 -4.07
N GLN A 181 -28.42 44.20 -5.01
CA GLN A 181 -27.01 43.87 -4.90
C GLN A 181 -26.31 44.74 -3.85
N GLU A 182 -26.51 46.06 -3.88
CA GLU A 182 -25.95 47.02 -2.91
C GLU A 182 -26.42 46.71 -1.47
N LYS A 183 -27.70 46.32 -1.32
CA LYS A 183 -28.26 45.90 -0.03
C LYS A 183 -27.81 44.50 0.43
N GLY A 184 -27.09 43.75 -0.41
CA GLY A 184 -26.65 42.38 -0.09
C GLY A 184 -27.77 41.32 -0.11
N VAL A 185 -28.99 41.67 -0.48
CA VAL A 185 -30.16 40.76 -0.47
C VAL A 185 -29.94 39.57 -1.42
N LEU A 186 -29.27 39.78 -2.55
CA LEU A 186 -28.95 38.69 -3.47
C LEU A 186 -28.01 37.64 -2.86
N GLN A 187 -27.06 38.06 -2.02
CA GLN A 187 -26.15 37.14 -1.32
C GLN A 187 -26.90 36.37 -0.23
N GLU A 188 -27.80 37.04 0.50
CA GLU A 188 -28.65 36.40 1.48
C GLU A 188 -29.53 35.32 0.83
N LEU A 189 -30.16 35.65 -0.31
CA LEU A 189 -30.96 34.70 -1.08
C LEU A 189 -30.09 33.54 -1.59
N LYS A 190 -28.90 33.81 -2.14
CA LYS A 190 -27.98 32.73 -2.57
C LYS A 190 -27.69 31.78 -1.40
N SER A 191 -27.26 32.31 -0.27
CA SER A 191 -26.96 31.50 0.93
C SER A 191 -28.17 30.69 1.38
N ARG A 192 -29.37 31.28 1.36
CA ARG A 192 -30.62 30.63 1.78
C ARG A 192 -31.04 29.47 0.88
N TRP A 193 -30.81 29.57 -0.43
CA TRP A 193 -31.25 28.56 -1.42
C TRP A 193 -30.16 27.50 -1.72
N TRP A 194 -28.88 27.87 -1.61
CA TRP A 194 -27.77 26.95 -1.84
C TRP A 194 -27.49 26.07 -0.63
N LYS A 195 -27.40 26.66 0.58
CA LYS A 195 -27.16 25.89 1.80
C LYS A 195 -28.38 25.02 2.10
N VAL A 196 -28.12 23.78 2.48
CA VAL A 196 -29.17 22.82 2.84
C VAL A 196 -29.94 23.37 4.04
N GLN A 197 -31.25 23.55 3.90
CA GLN A 197 -32.11 23.89 5.04
C GLN A 197 -32.15 22.69 5.99
N GLN A 198 -32.01 22.99 7.29
CA GLN A 198 -31.95 22.07 8.43
C GLN A 198 -32.71 20.75 8.19
N GLY A 199 -31.98 19.68 7.85
CA GLY A 199 -32.55 18.33 7.71
C GLY A 199 -31.95 17.46 6.60
N GLY A 200 -31.23 18.03 5.63
CA GLY A 200 -30.40 17.25 4.71
C GLY A 200 -28.97 17.09 5.24
N VAL A 201 -28.31 15.99 4.87
CA VAL A 201 -26.89 15.74 5.19
C VAL A 201 -26.07 16.88 4.58
N SER A 202 -25.62 17.82 5.40
CA SER A 202 -24.61 18.78 4.99
C SER A 202 -23.32 17.99 4.82
N CYS A 203 -22.72 18.05 3.64
CA CYS A 203 -21.34 17.62 3.47
C CYS A 203 -20.50 18.63 4.25
N SER A 204 -20.31 18.37 5.54
CA SER A 204 -19.49 19.21 6.39
C SER A 204 -18.11 19.31 5.72
N GLU A 205 -17.46 20.47 5.74
CA GLU A 205 -16.08 20.59 5.25
C GLU A 205 -15.13 19.62 5.99
N GLU A 206 -15.57 19.07 7.13
CA GLU A 206 -14.95 17.93 7.79
C GLU A 206 -14.97 16.65 6.95
N ASP A 207 -15.92 16.37 6.06
CA ASP A 207 -15.87 15.20 5.15
C ASP A 207 -15.06 15.47 3.87
N ALA A 208 -14.89 16.74 3.48
CA ALA A 208 -14.07 17.13 2.33
C ALA A 208 -12.59 17.39 2.68
N LYS A 209 -12.29 17.67 3.96
CA LYS A 209 -10.92 17.82 4.50
C LYS A 209 -10.53 16.78 5.54
N ALA A 210 -11.46 16.08 6.18
CA ALA A 210 -11.09 14.81 6.79
C ALA A 210 -11.00 13.81 5.65
N PRO A 211 -9.81 13.26 5.36
CA PRO A 211 -9.81 11.96 4.74
C PRO A 211 -10.68 11.11 5.68
N THR A 212 -11.82 10.60 5.17
CA THR A 212 -12.63 9.56 5.84
C THR A 212 -11.72 8.73 6.74
N GLU A 213 -12.04 8.50 8.02
CA GLU A 213 -11.13 7.71 8.87
C GLU A 213 -10.86 6.29 8.33
N ASP A 214 -11.62 5.85 7.32
CA ASP A 214 -11.37 4.66 6.51
C ASP A 214 -10.30 4.84 5.42
N SER A 215 -10.22 6.05 4.87
CA SER A 215 -9.05 6.74 4.33
C SER A 215 -7.69 6.23 4.77
N ASN A 216 -7.45 6.41 6.07
CA ASN A 216 -6.16 6.31 6.73
C ASN A 216 -5.70 4.89 6.99
N LYS A 217 -6.55 3.89 6.75
CA LYS A 217 -6.21 2.48 6.99
C LYS A 217 -5.34 1.98 5.84
N LEU A 218 -4.12 1.53 6.15
CA LEU A 218 -3.29 0.81 5.20
C LEU A 218 -4.08 -0.42 4.72
N GLY A 219 -4.52 -0.39 3.46
CA GLY A 219 -5.23 -1.51 2.87
C GLY A 219 -4.33 -2.73 2.74
N LEU A 220 -4.91 -3.93 2.86
CA LEU A 220 -4.21 -5.21 2.66
C LEU A 220 -3.47 -5.26 1.31
N ALA A 221 -3.98 -4.55 0.30
CA ALA A 221 -3.33 -4.44 -1.01
C ALA A 221 -1.91 -3.87 -0.95
N ASN A 222 -1.63 -2.96 -0.02
CA ASN A 222 -0.33 -2.33 0.13
C ASN A 222 0.66 -3.17 0.96
N VAL A 223 0.15 -4.07 1.80
CA VAL A 223 0.94 -5.00 2.63
C VAL A 223 1.02 -6.41 2.01
N GLY A 224 0.23 -6.68 0.97
CA GLY A 224 0.09 -7.99 0.34
C GLY A 224 1.40 -8.58 -0.17
N GLY A 225 2.30 -7.74 -0.70
CA GLY A 225 3.63 -8.18 -1.14
C GLY A 225 4.46 -8.81 -0.02
N VAL A 226 4.35 -8.30 1.21
CA VAL A 226 5.09 -8.83 2.38
C VAL A 226 4.62 -10.25 2.71
N PHE A 227 3.30 -10.51 2.65
CA PHE A 227 2.76 -11.85 2.89
C PHE A 227 3.18 -12.87 1.84
N VAL A 228 3.25 -12.47 0.57
CA VAL A 228 3.70 -13.35 -0.52
C VAL A 228 5.16 -13.76 -0.33
N VAL A 229 6.04 -12.81 0.01
CA VAL A 229 7.46 -13.09 0.28
C VAL A 229 7.64 -13.99 1.50
N LEU A 230 6.84 -13.78 2.57
CA LEU A 230 6.86 -14.63 3.75
C LEU A 230 6.53 -16.09 3.39
N ILE A 231 5.42 -16.32 2.69
CA ILE A 231 4.98 -17.68 2.30
C ILE A 231 6.02 -18.35 1.40
N ALA A 232 6.52 -17.63 0.39
CA ALA A 232 7.55 -18.16 -0.50
C ALA A 232 8.83 -18.54 0.27
N GLY A 233 9.27 -17.69 1.20
CA GLY A 233 10.43 -17.95 2.05
C GLY A 233 10.25 -19.17 2.96
N THR A 234 9.09 -19.31 3.61
CA THR A 234 8.79 -20.47 4.45
C THR A 234 8.74 -21.76 3.63
N CYS A 235 8.11 -21.75 2.45
CA CYS A 235 8.07 -22.92 1.57
C CYS A 235 9.47 -23.33 1.09
N ALA A 236 10.31 -22.37 0.70
CA ALA A 236 11.69 -22.66 0.28
C ALA A 236 12.53 -23.23 1.44
N ALA A 237 12.42 -22.66 2.64
CA ALA A 237 13.10 -23.16 3.83
C ALA A 237 12.65 -24.59 4.18
N PHE A 238 11.34 -24.87 4.10
CA PHE A 238 10.80 -26.21 4.31
C PHE A 238 11.34 -27.21 3.29
N LEU A 239 11.36 -26.85 2.00
CA LEU A 239 11.92 -27.71 0.94
C LEU A 239 13.41 -27.98 1.16
N MET A 240 14.20 -26.97 1.54
CA MET A 240 15.61 -27.14 1.86
C MET A 240 15.81 -28.09 3.05
N ALA A 241 15.01 -27.96 4.11
CA ALA A 241 15.06 -28.86 5.26
C ALA A 241 14.72 -30.31 4.88
N VAL A 242 13.71 -30.51 4.01
CA VAL A 242 13.37 -31.84 3.48
C VAL A 242 14.52 -32.40 2.64
N LEU A 243 15.13 -31.61 1.77
CA LEU A 243 16.27 -32.05 0.95
C LEU A 243 17.48 -32.42 1.81
N GLU A 244 17.80 -31.64 2.83
CA GLU A 244 18.87 -31.96 3.80
C GLU A 244 18.56 -33.25 4.57
N LEU A 245 17.32 -33.44 5.01
CA LEU A 245 16.89 -34.66 5.68
C LEU A 245 17.03 -35.88 4.75
N LEU A 246 16.60 -35.76 3.50
CA LEU A 246 16.73 -36.82 2.50
C LEU A 246 18.19 -37.13 2.17
N TRP A 247 19.04 -36.11 2.03
CA TRP A 247 20.48 -36.30 1.82
C TRP A 247 21.14 -36.98 3.03
N ASN A 248 20.78 -36.57 4.24
CA ASN A 248 21.31 -37.18 5.46
C ASN A 248 20.86 -38.64 5.59
N CYS A 249 19.58 -38.93 5.32
CA CYS A 249 19.07 -40.30 5.28
C CYS A 249 19.79 -41.16 4.24
N ARG A 250 20.05 -40.62 3.04
CA ARG A 250 20.80 -41.33 2.00
C ARG A 250 22.26 -41.57 2.41
N LYS A 251 22.91 -40.60 3.05
CA LYS A 251 24.28 -40.74 3.56
C LYS A 251 24.36 -41.82 4.65
N ILE A 252 23.39 -41.85 5.57
CA ILE A 252 23.30 -42.86 6.63
C ILE A 252 23.00 -44.24 6.05
N ALA A 253 22.07 -44.36 5.09
CA ALA A 253 21.76 -45.63 4.43
C ALA A 253 22.97 -46.22 3.68
N VAL A 254 23.80 -45.38 3.06
CA VAL A 254 25.06 -45.80 2.41
C VAL A 254 26.12 -46.21 3.44
N GLN A 255 26.21 -45.56 4.60
CA GLN A 255 27.16 -45.91 5.65
C GLN A 255 26.76 -47.16 6.46
N GLU A 256 25.47 -47.40 6.68
CA GLU A 256 24.95 -48.49 7.52
C GLU A 256 24.37 -49.69 6.72
N LYS A 257 24.36 -49.64 5.37
CA LYS A 257 23.84 -50.72 4.48
C LYS A 257 22.40 -51.18 4.81
N ILE A 258 21.50 -50.25 5.13
CA ILE A 258 20.09 -50.50 5.44
C ILE A 258 19.14 -49.92 4.39
N SER A 259 17.92 -50.46 4.32
CA SER A 259 16.85 -50.04 3.40
C SER A 259 16.51 -48.55 3.58
N PRO A 260 16.45 -47.75 2.50
CA PRO A 260 16.22 -46.30 2.56
C PRO A 260 14.86 -45.91 3.14
N CYS A 261 13.85 -46.78 3.04
CA CYS A 261 12.51 -46.52 3.57
C CYS A 261 12.44 -46.67 5.10
N GLU A 262 13.22 -47.59 5.67
CA GLU A 262 13.26 -47.88 7.10
C GLU A 262 14.07 -46.82 7.88
N ALA A 263 15.17 -46.34 7.29
CA ALA A 263 15.95 -45.21 7.82
C ALA A 263 15.11 -43.91 7.86
N LEU A 264 14.35 -43.63 6.79
CA LEU A 264 13.52 -42.42 6.67
C LEU A 264 12.35 -42.43 7.66
N LEU A 265 11.70 -43.58 7.87
CA LEU A 265 10.61 -43.71 8.83
C LEU A 265 11.09 -43.56 10.29
N SER A 266 12.30 -44.04 10.60
CA SER A 266 12.89 -43.93 11.94
C SER A 266 13.32 -42.49 12.28
N GLU A 267 13.92 -41.76 11.33
CA GLU A 267 14.32 -40.37 11.49
C GLU A 267 13.12 -39.41 11.51
N LEU A 268 12.07 -39.67 10.70
CA LEU A 268 10.84 -38.87 10.69
C LEU A 268 10.00 -39.09 11.97
N LYS A 269 10.04 -40.31 12.53
CA LYS A 269 9.46 -40.62 13.85
C LYS A 269 10.25 -40.01 15.00
N PHE A 270 11.58 -39.85 14.86
CA PHE A 270 12.42 -39.14 15.83
C PHE A 270 12.21 -37.61 15.75
N ALA A 271 12.13 -37.03 14.55
CA ALA A 271 11.86 -35.62 14.35
C ALA A 271 10.47 -35.18 14.89
N MET A 272 9.46 -36.05 14.81
CA MET A 272 8.14 -35.80 15.43
C MET A 272 8.12 -36.02 16.95
N ASN A 273 9.12 -36.68 17.53
CA ASN A 273 9.16 -36.97 18.95
C ASN A 273 10.16 -36.01 19.62
N CYS A 274 9.75 -34.75 19.82
CA CYS A 274 10.56 -33.64 20.34
C CYS A 274 11.07 -33.79 21.79
N SER A 275 11.09 -35.01 22.34
CA SER A 275 11.40 -35.27 23.76
C SER A 275 12.80 -35.84 24.02
N ASN A 276 13.54 -36.29 23.01
CA ASN A 276 14.87 -36.89 23.21
C ASN A 276 15.96 -36.15 22.42
N ALA A 277 16.81 -35.43 23.16
CA ALA A 277 17.84 -34.55 22.63
C ALA A 277 19.13 -35.25 22.16
N ASN A 278 19.25 -36.58 22.30
CA ASN A 278 20.45 -37.31 21.91
C ASN A 278 20.14 -38.46 20.95
N LYS A 279 20.82 -38.45 19.81
CA LYS A 279 20.79 -39.51 18.80
C LYS A 279 21.49 -40.76 19.38
N PRO A 280 20.85 -41.93 19.45
CA PRO A 280 21.54 -43.14 19.89
C PRO A 280 22.57 -43.54 18.82
N VAL A 281 23.86 -43.51 19.18
CA VAL A 281 24.94 -44.04 18.33
C VAL A 281 24.79 -45.56 18.31
N ARG A 282 24.30 -46.12 17.19
CA ARG A 282 24.29 -47.58 16.99
C ARG A 282 25.72 -48.04 16.72
N ARG A 283 26.31 -48.76 17.68
CA ARG A 283 27.61 -49.42 17.55
C ARG A 283 27.47 -50.57 16.54
N LYS A 284 28.40 -50.67 15.57
CA LYS A 284 28.52 -51.83 14.67
C LYS A 284 28.51 -53.11 15.50
N LEU A 285 27.63 -54.05 15.18
CA LEU A 285 27.80 -55.45 15.57
C LEU A 285 28.96 -55.96 14.72
N GLU A 286 30.11 -56.21 15.35
CA GLU A 286 31.16 -57.02 14.76
C GLU A 286 30.57 -58.42 14.53
N GLN A 287 30.72 -58.92 13.30
CA GLN A 287 30.49 -60.33 12.98
C GLN A 287 31.57 -61.13 13.71
N GLU A 288 31.16 -61.92 14.69
CA GLU A 288 31.95 -63.05 15.20
C GLU A 288 32.00 -64.09 14.08
N ASP A 289 33.13 -64.15 13.37
CA ASP A 289 33.55 -65.35 12.67
C ASP A 289 34.68 -65.96 13.53
N ASP A 290 34.41 -67.14 14.09
CA ASP A 290 35.37 -68.03 14.74
C ASP A 290 36.46 -68.44 13.73
N ASP A 291 37.74 -68.25 14.08
CA ASP A 291 38.83 -69.16 13.73
C ASP A 291 40.10 -68.79 14.53
N ASP A 292 40.74 -69.82 15.09
CA ASP A 292 41.91 -69.83 15.97
C ASP A 292 43.18 -69.18 15.36
N ASP A 293 43.95 -68.42 16.17
CA ASP A 293 45.36 -68.73 16.51
C ASP A 293 46.05 -67.64 17.37
N GLU A 294 47.06 -68.09 18.12
CA GLU A 294 47.86 -67.38 19.12
C GLU A 294 48.48 -66.02 18.68
N ASN A 295 48.50 -65.03 19.59
CA ASN A 295 49.71 -64.56 20.32
C ASN A 295 49.70 -63.04 20.65
N ALA A 296 50.22 -62.73 21.85
CA ALA A 296 50.71 -61.44 22.36
C ALA A 296 49.76 -60.37 22.93
N MET A 297 50.27 -59.76 24.02
CA MET A 297 49.62 -58.97 25.07
C MET A 297 50.07 -57.46 24.94
N PRO A 298 49.84 -56.54 25.92
CA PRO A 298 48.85 -55.45 25.85
C PRO A 298 49.44 -54.01 25.91
N VAL A 299 48.69 -52.98 25.49
CA VAL A 299 48.83 -51.56 25.93
C VAL A 299 47.49 -50.88 25.61
N GLY A 300 46.77 -50.09 26.42
CA GLY A 300 46.99 -49.38 27.67
C GLY A 300 46.30 -48.00 27.56
N VAL A 301 45.59 -47.57 28.61
CA VAL A 301 45.36 -46.14 29.00
C VAL A 301 44.35 -45.36 28.11
N SER A 302 43.43 -44.50 28.57
CA SER A 302 42.99 -43.98 29.87
C SER A 302 41.64 -43.26 29.69
N ALA A 303 40.94 -43.17 30.82
CA ALA A 303 39.75 -42.40 31.16
C ALA A 303 39.68 -40.93 30.71
N GLY A 304 38.45 -40.39 30.77
CA GLY A 304 38.18 -38.96 30.77
C GLY A 304 36.71 -38.60 31.04
N SER A 305 36.22 -38.86 32.25
CA SER A 305 35.01 -38.23 32.81
C SER A 305 35.34 -36.82 33.31
N PHE A 306 34.45 -35.81 33.13
CA PHE A 306 34.19 -34.72 34.10
C PHE A 306 32.99 -33.85 33.63
N VAL A 307 31.83 -33.87 34.31
CA VAL A 307 31.34 -33.01 35.43
C VAL A 307 30.83 -31.62 35.01
N ARG A 308 29.58 -31.38 35.44
CA ARG A 308 28.72 -30.20 35.24
C ARG A 308 28.70 -29.39 36.54
N LEU A 309 29.02 -28.10 36.48
CA LEU A 309 28.70 -27.07 37.48
C LEU A 309 27.75 -26.10 36.75
N GLY A 310 26.57 -25.70 37.21
CA GLY A 310 26.11 -25.42 38.56
C GLY A 310 25.55 -23.99 38.50
N PHE A 311 24.24 -23.86 38.26
CA PHE A 311 23.53 -22.58 38.17
C PHE A 311 23.61 -21.81 39.51
N GLY A 312 24.16 -20.60 39.48
CA GLY A 312 24.06 -19.63 40.57
C GLY A 312 23.25 -18.41 40.10
N LYS A 313 22.06 -18.23 40.67
CA LYS A 313 21.25 -17.01 40.57
C LYS A 313 22.04 -15.83 41.13
N LEU A 314 22.01 -14.69 40.46
CA LEU A 314 22.36 -13.40 41.07
C LEU A 314 21.26 -12.38 40.80
N THR A 315 20.91 -11.77 41.92
CA THR A 315 19.89 -10.79 42.28
C THR A 315 20.16 -9.39 41.76
N GLN A 316 19.07 -8.59 41.73
CA GLN A 316 19.04 -7.12 41.72
C GLN A 316 20.11 -6.46 42.60
N ALA A 317 20.72 -5.38 42.11
CA ALA A 317 20.84 -4.09 42.79
C ALA A 317 21.48 -3.04 41.86
N GLU A 318 20.91 -1.84 41.90
CA GLU A 318 21.30 -0.52 41.34
C GLU A 318 21.24 -0.28 39.82
#